data_AF-A0ABD5PSD0-F1
#
_entry.id   AF-A0ABD5PSD0-F1
#
_cell.length_a   1.000
_cell.length_b   1.000
_cell.length_c   1.000
_cell.angle_alpha   90.00
_cell.angle_beta   90.00
_cell.angle_gamma   90.00
#
_symmetry.space_group_name_H-M   'P 1'
#
loop_
_entity.id
_entity.type
_entity.pdbx_description
1 polymer ?
#
loop_
_entity_poly.entity_id
_entity_poly.type
_entity_poly.pdbx_seq_one_letter_code
_entity_poly.pdbx_strand_id
1 'polypeptide(L)'
;MTRTALLVPIRYPPNTASVETVTHAIDLAEGFDDVHLFILHVNVLHRGEDVDRTELRQAVEDEIDPLANATCHVRDAYLIENAILDEAAQQDVDYVVIGESMRARWRQLLADRLGVGIDLEAALHGRLNAELVVS
;
A
#
# COMPACT_ATOMS: atom_id res chain seq x y z
N MET A 1 21.72 -11.21 3.88
CA MET A 1 21.23 -9.84 3.65
C MET A 1 19.74 -9.98 3.54
N THR A 2 18.99 -9.38 4.45
CA THR A 2 17.53 -9.45 4.46
C THR A 2 17.04 -8.28 3.61
N ARG A 3 16.31 -8.59 2.55
CA ARG A 3 15.71 -7.58 1.68
C ARG A 3 14.51 -6.98 2.40
N THR A 4 14.44 -5.65 2.47
CA THR A 4 13.31 -4.92 3.03
C THR A 4 12.22 -4.76 1.97
N ALA A 5 10.97 -5.06 2.30
CA ALA A 5 9.83 -4.93 1.40
C ALA A 5 8.81 -3.91 1.94
N LEU A 6 8.48 -2.92 1.11
CA LEU A 6 7.50 -1.87 1.39
C LEU A 6 6.28 -2.09 0.50
N LEU A 7 5.08 -2.11 1.07
CA LEU A 7 3.82 -2.04 0.34
C LEU A 7 3.28 -0.61 0.39
N VAL A 8 2.97 -0.05 -0.78
CA VAL A 8 2.46 1.32 -0.93
C VAL A 8 1.14 1.28 -1.68
N PRO A 9 0.00 1.25 -0.98
CA PRO A 9 -1.29 1.26 -1.62
C PRO A 9 -1.65 2.65 -2.13
N ILE A 10 -2.09 2.74 -3.39
CA ILE A 10 -2.45 4.01 -4.03
C ILE A 10 -3.82 3.96 -4.68
N ARG A 11 -4.41 5.14 -4.82
CA ARG A 11 -5.63 5.31 -5.62
C ARG A 11 -5.26 5.43 -7.09
N TYR A 12 -6.18 4.99 -7.95
CA TYR A 12 -6.12 5.24 -9.37
C TYR A 12 -7.29 6.14 -9.78
N PRO A 13 -7.07 7.11 -10.69
CA PRO A 13 -5.74 7.58 -11.09
C PRO A 13 -4.97 8.15 -9.88
N PRO A 14 -3.62 8.14 -9.90
CA PRO A 14 -2.83 8.76 -8.85
C PRO A 14 -3.26 10.21 -8.64
N ASN A 15 -3.41 10.60 -7.38
CA ASN A 15 -3.68 11.97 -6.98
C ASN A 15 -2.50 12.50 -6.15
N THR A 16 -2.49 13.79 -5.84
CA THR A 16 -1.42 14.43 -5.05
C THR A 16 -1.07 13.65 -3.78
N ALA A 17 -2.08 13.20 -3.02
CA ALA A 17 -1.84 12.41 -1.81
C ALA A 17 -1.19 11.03 -2.08
N SER A 18 -1.55 10.38 -3.19
CA SER A 18 -0.95 9.12 -3.60
C SER A 18 0.50 9.32 -4.03
N VAL A 19 0.78 10.41 -4.76
CA VAL A 19 2.14 10.79 -5.16
C VAL A 19 2.99 11.08 -3.93
N GLU A 20 2.49 11.88 -2.98
CA GLU A 20 3.16 12.15 -1.70
C GLU A 20 3.48 10.87 -0.92
N THR A 21 2.53 9.92 -0.87
CA THR A 21 2.74 8.63 -0.19
C THR A 21 3.85 7.81 -0.86
N VAL A 22 3.88 7.77 -2.20
CA VAL A 22 4.90 7.02 -2.94
C VAL A 22 6.27 7.70 -2.80
N THR A 23 6.35 9.02 -2.91
CA THR A 23 7.59 9.77 -2.68
C THR A 23 8.12 9.51 -1.28
N HIS A 24 7.26 9.56 -0.27
CA HIS A 24 7.67 9.25 1.11
C HIS A 24 8.19 7.82 1.25
N ALA A 25 7.57 6.85 0.57
CA ALA A 25 8.05 5.47 0.56
C ALA A 25 9.43 5.33 -0.12
N ILE A 26 9.71 6.12 -1.15
CA ILE A 26 11.03 6.18 -1.81
C ILE A 26 12.06 6.77 -0.85
N ASP A 27 11.73 7.87 -0.17
CA ASP A 27 12.62 8.51 0.81
C ASP A 27 12.95 7.55 1.97
N LEU A 28 11.96 6.81 2.46
CA LEU A 28 12.17 5.76 3.47
C LEU A 28 13.09 4.65 2.95
N ALA A 29 12.91 4.27 1.69
CA ALA A 29 13.72 3.25 1.03
C ALA A 29 15.22 3.63 0.95
N GLU A 30 15.56 4.92 0.87
CA GLU A 30 16.97 5.38 0.89
C GLU A 30 17.70 5.05 2.20
N GLY A 31 16.95 4.79 3.29
CA GLY A 31 17.50 4.37 4.58
C GLY A 31 17.91 2.90 4.66
N PHE A 32 17.64 2.09 3.63
CA PHE A 32 17.90 0.65 3.61
C PHE A 32 18.85 0.24 2.47
N ASP A 33 19.67 -0.78 2.70
CA ASP A 33 20.67 -1.24 1.73
C ASP A 33 20.09 -2.07 0.56
N ASP A 34 19.00 -2.81 0.77
CA ASP A 34 18.34 -3.67 -0.23
C ASP A 34 16.82 -3.63 -0.03
N VAL A 35 16.13 -2.79 -0.81
CA VAL A 35 14.71 -2.47 -0.63
C VAL A 35 13.91 -2.67 -1.91
N HIS A 36 12.67 -3.14 -1.77
CA HIS A 36 11.73 -3.25 -2.86
C HIS A 36 10.37 -2.67 -2.53
N LEU A 37 9.83 -1.89 -3.47
CA LEU A 37 8.52 -1.28 -3.32
C LEU A 37 7.48 -2.07 -4.12
N PHE A 38 6.43 -2.50 -3.44
CA PHE A 38 5.22 -3.02 -4.05
C PHE A 38 4.19 -1.91 -4.08
N ILE A 39 3.89 -1.37 -5.26
CA ILE A 39 2.83 -0.38 -5.43
C ILE A 39 1.55 -1.14 -5.71
N LEU A 40 0.53 -0.94 -4.87
CA LEU A 40 -0.71 -1.68 -4.97
C LEU A 40 -1.87 -0.77 -5.34
N HIS A 41 -2.57 -1.11 -6.42
CA HIS A 41 -3.91 -0.63 -6.68
C HIS A 41 -4.95 -1.72 -6.43
N VAL A 42 -6.11 -1.34 -5.93
CA VAL A 42 -7.23 -2.26 -5.72
C VAL A 42 -8.42 -1.82 -6.55
N ASN A 43 -8.77 -2.62 -7.55
CA ASN A 43 -10.01 -2.52 -8.29
C ASN A 43 -11.15 -2.94 -7.37
N VAL A 44 -12.00 -1.98 -7.04
CA VAL A 44 -13.12 -2.24 -6.15
C VAL A 44 -14.30 -2.72 -6.99
N LEU A 45 -14.69 -3.99 -6.84
CA LEU A 45 -15.63 -4.71 -7.71
C LEU A 45 -17.01 -4.02 -7.92
N HIS A 46 -17.38 -3.05 -7.10
CA HIS A 46 -18.64 -2.30 -7.21
C HIS A 46 -18.48 -0.89 -7.81
N ARG A 47 -17.27 -0.48 -8.20
CA ARG A 47 -16.95 0.87 -8.69
C ARG A 47 -16.86 0.95 -10.22
N GLY A 48 -16.73 -0.18 -10.91
CA GLY A 48 -16.79 -0.28 -12.38
C GLY A 48 -15.56 0.26 -13.12
N GLU A 49 -14.52 0.65 -12.39
CA GLU A 49 -13.21 1.01 -12.94
C GLU A 49 -12.27 -0.17 -12.68
N ASP A 50 -11.92 -0.89 -13.75
CA ASP A 50 -10.94 -1.97 -13.71
C ASP A 50 -9.67 -1.48 -14.40
N VAL A 51 -8.63 -1.28 -13.59
CA VAL A 51 -7.32 -0.84 -14.03
C VAL A 51 -6.43 -2.06 -14.14
N ASP A 52 -5.60 -2.15 -15.17
CA ASP A 52 -4.59 -3.19 -15.26
C ASP A 52 -3.21 -2.74 -14.76
N ARG A 53 -2.30 -3.71 -14.60
CA ARG A 53 -0.95 -3.47 -14.09
C ARG A 53 -0.14 -2.49 -14.94
N THR A 54 -0.32 -2.54 -16.25
CA THR A 54 0.40 -1.70 -17.22
C THR A 54 -0.09 -0.27 -17.13
N GLU A 55 -1.42 -0.07 -17.06
CA GLU A 55 -2.05 1.23 -16.86
C GLU A 55 -1.62 1.86 -15.53
N LEU A 56 -1.62 1.07 -14.45
CA LEU A 56 -1.13 1.51 -13.15
C LEU A 56 0.33 1.95 -13.22
N ARG A 57 1.20 1.13 -13.83
CA ARG A 57 2.63 1.43 -13.93
C ARG A 57 2.87 2.71 -14.70
N GLN A 58 2.20 2.87 -15.84
CA GLN A 58 2.31 4.06 -16.66
C GLN A 58 1.85 5.31 -15.89
N ALA A 59 0.70 5.25 -15.24
CA ALA A 59 0.18 6.39 -14.49
C ALA A 59 1.07 6.80 -13.30
N VAL A 60 1.77 5.84 -12.68
CA VAL A 60 2.75 6.14 -11.63
C VAL A 60 4.01 6.77 -12.21
N GLU A 61 4.54 6.22 -13.30
CA GLU A 61 5.75 6.73 -13.95
C GLU A 61 5.55 8.08 -14.66
N ASP A 62 4.31 8.45 -14.98
CA ASP A 62 3.96 9.78 -15.50
C ASP A 62 4.05 10.88 -14.43
N GLU A 63 3.83 10.53 -13.15
CA GLU A 63 3.83 11.46 -12.02
C GLU A 63 5.14 11.42 -11.22
N ILE A 64 5.87 10.31 -11.28
CA ILE A 64 7.03 10.02 -10.44
C ILE A 64 8.14 9.43 -11.31
N ASP A 65 9.39 9.86 -11.06
CA ASP A 65 10.54 9.32 -11.79
C ASP A 65 10.58 7.78 -11.78
N PRO A 66 11.12 7.14 -12.83
CA PRO A 66 11.06 5.69 -13.01
C PRO A 66 11.57 4.92 -11.79
N LEU A 67 10.70 4.05 -11.26
CA LEU A 67 10.98 3.29 -10.06
C LEU A 67 11.83 2.06 -10.39
N ALA A 68 13.15 2.19 -10.28
CA ALA A 68 14.10 1.12 -10.62
C ALA A 68 13.88 -0.16 -9.80
N ASN A 69 13.45 -0.02 -8.54
CA ASN A 69 13.25 -1.13 -7.59
C ASN A 69 11.79 -1.28 -7.14
N ALA A 70 10.81 -1.05 -8.03
CA ALA A 70 9.40 -1.23 -7.70
C ALA A 70 8.64 -2.17 -8.66
N THR A 71 7.62 -2.83 -8.12
CA THR A 71 6.64 -3.63 -8.86
C THR A 71 5.23 -3.11 -8.60
N CYS A 72 4.49 -2.85 -9.66
CA CYS A 72 3.07 -2.49 -9.60
C CYS A 72 2.21 -3.75 -9.56
N HIS A 73 1.30 -3.86 -8.59
CA HIS A 73 0.34 -4.94 -8.39
C HIS A 73 -1.08 -4.37 -8.46
N VAL A 74 -1.97 -5.12 -9.09
CA VAL A 74 -3.41 -4.84 -9.10
C VAL A 74 -4.13 -6.03 -8.47
N ARG A 75 -5.11 -5.75 -7.61
CA ARG A 75 -6.00 -6.75 -7.03
C ARG A 75 -7.45 -6.35 -7.18
N ASP A 76 -8.31 -7.32 -7.44
CA ASP A 76 -9.75 -7.12 -7.42
C ASP A 76 -10.29 -7.51 -6.04
N ALA A 77 -11.02 -6.61 -5.38
CA ALA A 77 -11.58 -6.91 -4.07
C ALA A 77 -12.86 -6.13 -3.76
N TYR A 78 -13.66 -6.68 -2.85
CA TYR A 78 -14.81 -5.98 -2.28
C TYR A 78 -14.40 -4.90 -1.28
N LEU A 79 -13.31 -5.16 -0.55
CA LEU A 79 -12.75 -4.29 0.48
C LEU A 79 -11.27 -4.07 0.17
N ILE A 80 -10.90 -2.79 0.07
CA ILE A 80 -9.52 -2.38 -0.18
C ILE A 80 -8.62 -2.86 0.97
N GLU A 81 -9.17 -2.89 2.18
CA GLU A 81 -8.49 -3.26 3.41
C GLU A 81 -7.98 -4.70 3.41
N ASN A 82 -8.85 -5.64 3.02
CA ASN A 82 -8.48 -7.04 2.92
C ASN A 82 -7.43 -7.27 1.83
N ALA A 83 -7.59 -6.61 0.67
CA ALA A 83 -6.64 -6.74 -0.42
C ALA A 83 -5.23 -6.28 -0.03
N ILE A 84 -5.12 -5.18 0.73
CA ILE A 84 -3.84 -4.68 1.23
C ILE A 84 -3.24 -5.66 2.26
N LEU A 85 -4.04 -6.21 3.19
CA LEU A 85 -3.55 -7.22 4.15
C LEU A 85 -3.12 -8.52 3.47
N ASP A 86 -3.90 -8.99 2.50
CA ASP A 86 -3.61 -10.20 1.74
C ASP A 86 -2.36 -10.01 0.88
N GLU A 87 -2.17 -8.83 0.29
CA GLU A 87 -0.96 -8.53 -0.48
C GLU A 87 0.27 -8.41 0.41
N ALA A 88 0.15 -7.72 1.55
CA ALA A 88 1.21 -7.61 2.54
C ALA A 88 1.68 -9.00 3.01
N ALA A 89 0.73 -9.91 3.28
CA ALA A 89 1.03 -11.29 3.64
C ALA A 89 1.69 -12.08 2.49
N GLN A 90 1.18 -11.93 1.26
CA GLN A 90 1.67 -12.67 0.10
C GLN A 90 3.10 -12.26 -0.28
N GLN A 91 3.45 -10.99 -0.10
CA GLN A 91 4.78 -10.46 -0.42
C GLN A 91 5.75 -10.45 0.77
N ASP A 92 5.30 -10.90 1.94
CA ASP A 92 6.10 -10.92 3.19
C ASP A 92 6.71 -9.53 3.48
N VAL A 93 5.86 -8.50 3.46
CA VAL A 93 6.32 -7.10 3.55
C VAL A 93 6.66 -6.69 4.98
N ASP A 94 7.75 -5.94 5.14
CA ASP A 94 8.18 -5.39 6.43
C ASP A 94 7.44 -4.09 6.78
N TYR A 95 6.98 -3.35 5.77
CA TYR A 95 6.36 -2.05 5.97
C TYR A 95 5.15 -1.86 5.05
N VAL A 96 4.11 -1.20 5.56
CA VAL A 96 2.99 -0.70 4.77
C VAL A 96 2.96 0.82 4.91
N VAL A 97 3.18 1.53 3.81
CA VAL A 97 3.19 3.00 3.76
C VAL A 97 1.84 3.49 3.26
N ILE A 98 1.10 4.23 4.08
CA ILE A 98 -0.21 4.79 3.70
C ILE A 98 -0.29 6.28 4.01
N GLY A 99 -1.01 7.03 3.19
CA GLY A 99 -1.33 8.42 3.50
C GLY A 99 -2.31 8.57 4.68
N GLU A 100 -2.26 9.73 5.34
CA GLU A 100 -3.08 10.04 6.53
C GLU A 100 -4.60 9.80 6.32
N SER A 101 -5.12 10.18 5.15
CA SER A 101 -6.54 10.01 4.81
C SER A 101 -6.97 8.53 4.74
N MET A 102 -6.05 7.64 4.34
CA MET A 102 -6.29 6.21 4.26
C MET A 102 -6.25 5.58 5.65
N ARG A 103 -5.31 6.02 6.51
CA ARG A 103 -5.23 5.57 7.91
C ARG A 103 -6.53 5.81 8.67
N ALA A 104 -7.11 7.00 8.53
CA ALA A 104 -8.36 7.34 9.21
C ALA A 104 -9.51 6.40 8.80
N ARG A 105 -9.66 6.13 7.49
CA ARG A 105 -10.69 5.24 6.95
C ARG A 105 -10.51 3.79 7.41
N TRP A 106 -9.28 3.32 7.40
CA TRP A 106 -8.91 1.98 7.85
C TRP A 106 -9.19 1.77 9.33
N ARG A 107 -8.77 2.72 10.18
CA ARG A 107 -9.00 2.68 11.63
C ARG A 107 -10.50 2.60 11.95
N GLN A 108 -11.33 3.35 11.24
CA GLN A 108 -12.77 3.32 11.44
C GLN A 108 -13.37 1.96 11.03
N LEU A 109 -12.96 1.41 9.89
CA LEU A 109 -13.50 0.13 9.40
C LEU A 109 -13.06 -1.08 10.22
N LEU A 110 -11.80 -1.11 10.70
CA LEU A 110 -11.32 -2.15 11.61
C LEU A 110 -12.08 -2.11 12.93
N ALA A 111 -12.34 -0.92 13.47
CA ALA A 111 -13.15 -0.74 14.66
C ALA A 111 -14.60 -1.24 14.47
N ASP A 112 -15.22 -0.93 13.32
CA ASP A 112 -16.60 -1.30 13.00
C ASP A 112 -16.79 -2.80 12.72
N ARG A 113 -15.77 -3.50 12.20
CA ARG A 113 -15.89 -4.87 11.67
C ARG A 113 -15.27 -5.96 12.54
N LEU A 114 -14.22 -5.66 13.31
CA LEU A 114 -13.47 -6.69 14.03
C LEU A 114 -13.85 -6.82 15.51
N GLY A 115 -14.70 -5.93 16.04
CA GLY A 115 -15.15 -5.99 17.43
C GLY A 115 -13.98 -5.77 18.40
N VAL A 116 -13.93 -4.55 18.95
CA VAL A 116 -12.93 -4.08 19.92
C VAL A 116 -11.55 -3.78 19.31
N GLY A 117 -11.30 -2.48 19.08
CA GLY A 117 -10.00 -1.84 19.32
C GLY A 117 -8.74 -2.51 18.77
N ILE A 118 -8.80 -3.22 17.64
CA ILE A 118 -7.58 -3.67 16.97
C ILE A 118 -7.03 -2.46 16.24
N ASP A 119 -5.99 -1.88 16.82
CA ASP A 119 -5.17 -0.86 16.17
C ASP A 119 -4.61 -1.44 14.87
N LEU A 120 -4.61 -0.64 13.80
CA LEU A 120 -4.01 -1.00 12.53
C LEU A 120 -2.54 -1.40 12.72
N GLU A 121 -1.83 -0.66 13.55
CA GLU A 121 -0.45 -0.94 13.93
C GLU A 121 -0.36 -2.29 14.64
N ALA A 122 -1.33 -2.63 15.50
CA ALA A 122 -1.37 -3.93 16.19
C ALA A 122 -1.72 -5.11 15.25
N ALA A 123 -2.57 -4.90 14.23
CA ALA A 123 -2.89 -5.93 13.25
C ALA A 123 -1.69 -6.23 12.33
N LEU A 124 -1.03 -5.18 11.83
CA LEU A 124 0.16 -5.32 10.98
C LEU A 124 1.32 -5.92 11.78
N HIS A 125 1.58 -5.42 12.99
CA HIS A 125 2.65 -5.93 13.84
C HIS A 125 2.37 -7.36 14.34
N GLY A 126 1.14 -7.64 14.80
CA GLY A 126 0.78 -8.91 15.41
C GLY A 126 0.49 -10.06 14.45
N ARG A 127 0.07 -9.78 13.20
CA ARG A 127 -0.27 -10.82 12.20
C ARG A 127 0.70 -10.90 11.02
N LEU A 128 1.37 -9.80 10.69
CA LEU A 128 2.16 -9.67 9.45
C LEU A 128 3.61 -9.24 9.70
N ASN A 129 4.00 -8.98 10.96
CA ASN A 129 5.30 -8.41 11.32
C ASN A 129 5.65 -7.12 10.54
N ALA A 130 4.63 -6.37 10.11
CA ALA A 130 4.77 -5.18 9.30
C ALA A 130 4.53 -3.90 10.13
N GLU A 131 5.27 -2.84 9.86
CA GLU A 131 5.09 -1.52 10.48
C GLU A 131 4.32 -0.55 9.57
N LEU A 132 3.44 0.26 10.16
CA LEU A 132 2.68 1.28 9.45
C LEU A 132 3.45 2.59 9.41
N VAL A 133 3.72 3.13 8.22
CA VAL A 133 4.27 4.48 8.07
C VAL A 133 3.24 5.42 7.46
N VAL A 134 3.08 6.60 8.06
CA VAL A 134 2.13 7.62 7.64
C VAL A 134 2.87 8.80 7.03
N SER A 135 2.59 9.08 5.75
CA SER A 135 3.05 10.28 5.04
C SER A 135 2.09 11.45 5.23
#